data_AF-A0A511VCR6-F1
#
_entry.id   AF-A0A511VCR6-F1
#
_cell.length_a   1.000
_cell.length_b   1.000
_cell.length_c   1.000
_cell.angle_alpha   90.00
_cell.angle_beta   90.00
_cell.angle_gamma   90.00
#
_symmetry.space_group_name_H-M   'P 1'
#
loop_
_entity.id
_entity.type
_entity.pdbx_description
1 polymer ?
#
loop_
_entity_poly.entity_id
_entity_poly.type
_entity_poly.pdbx_seq_one_letter_code
_entity_poly.pdbx_strand_id
1 'polypeptide(L)' 'MLMETDESPEALCKKVTSPNGTTAAGLTALAENGCGKAIEAAIKSAAKRSRELSEEFERVPVRS' A
#
# COMPACT_ATOMS: atom_id res chain seq x y z
N MET A 1 -3.94 -17.91 -1.86
CA MET A 1 -4.16 -17.37 -0.52
C MET A 1 -4.09 -15.85 -0.60
N LEU A 2 -4.79 -15.16 0.30
CA LEU A 2 -5.26 -13.76 0.21
C LEU A 2 -6.33 -13.54 -0.86
N MET A 3 -6.08 -13.87 -2.14
CA MET A 3 -7.13 -13.83 -3.19
C MET A 3 -7.95 -15.12 -3.30
N GLU A 4 -7.46 -16.21 -2.71
CA GLU A 4 -8.10 -17.54 -2.79
C GLU A 4 -8.81 -17.93 -1.48
N THR A 5 -8.80 -17.04 -0.48
CA THR A 5 -9.32 -17.27 0.88
C THR A 5 -10.12 -16.07 1.32
N ASP A 6 -11.26 -16.26 1.98
CA ASP A 6 -12.07 -15.17 2.59
C ASP A 6 -11.48 -14.69 3.95
N GLU A 7 -10.16 -14.78 4.08
CA GLU A 7 -9.46 -14.40 5.30
C GLU A 7 -8.85 -13.01 5.16
N SER A 8 -8.87 -12.24 6.25
CA SER A 8 -8.25 -10.93 6.24
C SER A 8 -6.72 -11.04 6.06
N PRO A 9 -6.07 -10.03 5.45
CA PRO A 9 -4.62 -9.97 5.36
C PRO A 9 -3.92 -10.15 6.72
N GLU A 10 -4.48 -9.58 7.78
CA GLU A 10 -3.93 -9.69 9.14
C GLU A 10 -4.02 -11.12 9.67
N ALA A 11 -5.14 -11.82 9.40
CA ALA A 11 -5.30 -13.21 9.80
C ALA A 11 -4.28 -14.11 9.08
N LEU A 12 -4.08 -13.89 7.78
CA LEU A 12 -3.10 -14.62 6.98
C LEU A 12 -1.65 -14.33 7.44
N CYS A 13 -1.32 -13.07 7.73
CA CYS A 13 -0.02 -12.71 8.30
C CYS A 13 0.22 -13.40 9.65
N LYS A 14 -0.78 -13.48 10.53
CA LYS A 14 -0.67 -14.20 11.80
C LYS A 14 -0.38 -15.69 11.59
N LYS A 15 -1.02 -16.33 10.61
CA LYS A 15 -0.81 -17.77 10.31
C LYS A 15 0.62 -18.11 9.90
N VAL A 16 1.33 -17.17 9.26
CA VAL A 16 2.73 -17.36 8.83
C VAL A 16 3.76 -16.76 9.79
N THR A 17 3.30 -16.28 10.96
CA THR A 17 4.15 -15.60 11.95
C THR A 17 4.16 -16.39 13.25
N SER A 18 5.27 -17.10 13.51
CA SER A 18 5.53 -17.71 14.81
C SER A 18 6.16 -16.70 15.79
N PRO A 19 5.89 -16.81 17.10
CA PRO A 19 6.59 -16.02 18.12
C PRO A 19 8.11 -16.22 18.00
N ASN A 20 8.87 -15.13 18.04
CA ASN A 20 10.33 -15.11 17.87
C ASN A 20 10.84 -15.69 16.53
N GLY A 21 9.97 -15.84 15.53
CA GLY A 21 10.33 -16.28 14.19
C GLY A 21 10.95 -15.17 13.33
N THR A 22 11.55 -15.55 12.21
CA THR A 22 12.14 -14.61 11.23
C THR A 22 11.09 -13.67 10.62
N THR A 23 9.88 -14.18 10.34
CA THR A 23 8.76 -13.35 9.86
C THR A 23 8.37 -12.28 10.88
N ALA A 24 8.31 -12.64 12.17
CA ALA A 24 7.96 -11.70 13.23
C ALA A 24 8.99 -10.57 13.34
N ALA A 25 10.28 -10.92 13.34
CA ALA A 25 11.36 -9.94 13.36
C ALA A 25 11.32 -9.00 12.15
N GLY A 26 11.04 -9.53 10.96
CA GLY A 26 10.88 -8.73 9.74
C GLY A 26 9.70 -7.77 9.82
N LEU A 27 8.53 -8.24 10.27
CA LEU A 27 7.34 -7.39 10.43
C LEU A 27 7.56 -6.27 11.47
N THR A 28 8.22 -6.57 12.58
CA THR A 28 8.60 -5.56 13.58
C THR A 28 9.52 -4.50 12.97
N ALA A 29 10.59 -4.91 12.27
CA ALA A 29 11.50 -3.98 11.63
C ALA A 29 10.80 -3.09 10.59
N LEU A 30 9.88 -3.66 9.78
CA LEU A 30 9.07 -2.87 8.84
C LEU A 30 8.19 -1.84 9.55
N ALA A 31 7.57 -2.21 10.67
CA ALA A 31 6.73 -1.31 11.45
C ALA A 31 7.55 -0.18 12.10
N GLU A 32 8.70 -0.50 12.70
CA GLU A 32 9.61 0.46 13.33
C GLU A 32 10.15 1.49 12.32
N ASN A 33 10.42 1.05 11.09
CA ASN A 33 10.87 1.92 10.00
C ASN A 33 9.73 2.63 9.26
N GLY A 34 8.48 2.53 9.75
CA GLY A 34 7.35 3.29 9.23
C GLY A 34 6.87 2.85 7.84
N CYS A 35 7.14 1.60 7.44
CA CYS A 35 6.81 1.08 6.11
C CYS A 35 5.34 1.32 5.71
N GLY A 36 4.40 1.04 6.63
CA GLY A 36 2.97 1.27 6.37
C GLY A 36 2.63 2.72 6.05
N LYS A 37 3.24 3.67 6.77
CA LYS A 37 3.05 5.11 6.52
C LYS A 37 3.64 5.53 5.17
N ALA A 38 4.81 4.98 4.81
CA ALA A 38 5.47 5.27 3.55
C ALA A 38 4.61 4.79 2.36
N ILE A 39 4.07 3.57 2.43
CA ILE A 39 3.19 3.02 1.39
C ILE A 39 1.91 3.87 1.26
N GLU A 40 1.26 4.21 2.38
CA GLU A 40 0.07 5.05 2.39
C GLU A 40 0.32 6.43 1.74
N ALA A 41 1.44 7.08 2.11
CA ALA A 41 1.83 8.37 1.55
C ALA A 41 2.11 8.28 0.04
N ALA A 42 2.76 7.21 -0.41
CA ALA A 42 3.02 6.97 -1.83
C ALA A 42 1.71 6.84 -2.62
N ILE A 43 0.76 6.03 -2.14
CA ILE A 43 -0.54 5.83 -2.79
C ILE A 43 -1.32 7.14 -2.86
N LYS A 44 -1.39 7.90 -1.75
CA LYS A 44 -2.07 9.19 -1.70
C LYS A 44 -1.45 10.20 -2.68
N SER A 45 -0.12 10.27 -2.74
CA SER A 45 0.60 11.17 -3.63
C SER A 45 0.38 10.81 -5.10
N ALA A 46 0.43 9.52 -5.43
CA ALA A 46 0.14 9.03 -6.78
C ALA A 46 -1.32 9.36 -7.18
N ALA A 47 -2.29 9.11 -6.31
CA ALA A 47 -3.69 9.40 -6.55
C ALA A 47 -3.99 10.91 -6.67
N LYS A 48 -3.25 11.76 -5.94
CA LYS A 48 -3.32 13.22 -6.07
C LYS A 48 -2.80 13.65 -7.44
N ARG A 49 -1.61 13.19 -7.81
CA ARG A 49 -0.99 13.55 -9.09
C ARG A 49 -1.82 13.08 -10.29
N SER A 50 -2.41 11.89 -10.22
CA SER A 50 -3.29 11.39 -11.26
C SER A 50 -4.48 12.32 -11.50
N ARG A 51 -5.09 12.86 -10.44
CA ARG A 51 -6.21 13.80 -10.55
C ARG A 51 -5.79 15.15 -11.11
N GLU A 52 -4.66 15.69 -10.63
CA GLU A 52 -4.10 16.94 -11.16
C GLU A 52 -3.84 16.85 -12.67
N LEU A 53 -3.29 15.72 -13.13
CA LEU A 53 -3.06 15.48 -14.56
C LEU A 53 -4.37 15.45 -15.34
N SER A 54 -5.37 14.70 -14.86
CA SER A 54 -6.69 14.66 -15.50
C SER A 54 -7.32 16.05 -15.63
N GLU A 55 -7.28 16.87 -14.57
CA GLU A 55 -7.78 18.24 -14.59
C GLU A 55 -6.99 19.18 -15.52
N GLU A 56 -5.69 18.94 -15.70
CA GLU A 56 -4.85 19.66 -16.66
C GLU A 56 -5.24 19.31 -18.10
N PHE A 57 -5.45 18.01 -18.40
CA PHE A 57 -5.93 17.54 -19.69
C PHE A 57 -7.32 18.08 -20.05
N GLU A 58 -8.22 18.22 -19.08
CA GLU A 58 -9.55 18.80 -19.30
C GLU A 58 -9.52 20.32 -19.51
N ARG A 59 -8.55 21.02 -18.92
CA ARG A 59 -8.41 22.48 -19.03
C ARG A 59 -7.70 22.95 -20.29
N VAL A 60 -6.93 22.10 -20.94
CA VAL A 60 -6.30 22.43 -22.23
C VAL A 60 -7.28 22.02 -23.35
N PRO A 61 -7.91 22.96 -24.07
CA PRO A 61 -8.68 22.58 -25.25
C PRO A 61 -7.68 21.99 -26.24
N VAL A 62 -7.86 20.71 -26.58
CA VAL A 62 -7.14 20.07 -27.67
C VAL A 62 -7.42 20.91 -28.91
N ARG A 63 -6.45 21.74 -29.31
CA ARG A 63 -6.50 22.44 -30.59
C ARG A 63 -6.40 21.35 -31.66
N SER A 64 -7.55 21.00 -32.24
CA SER A 64 -7.68 20.26 -33.49
C SER A 64 -7.02 21.02 -34.63
#